data_AF-A0A953TE30-F1
#
_entry.id   AF-A0A953TE30-F1
#
_cell.length_a   1.000
_cell.length_b   1.000
_cell.length_c   1.000
_cell.angle_alpha   90.00
_cell.angle_beta   90.00
_cell.angle_gamma   90.00
#
_symmetry.space_group_name_H-M   'P 1'
#
loop_
_entity.id
_entity.type
_entity.pdbx_description
1 polymer ?
#
loop_
_entity_poly.entity_id
_entity_poly.type
_entity_poly.pdbx_seq_one_letter_code
_entity_poly.pdbx_strand_id
1 'polypeptide(L)'
;MAKELRKWLGNVGTGTLYIEPGSPWENGYCASFNGKLRDECLNGETLYSLKKAQIVIKRWRVEYHTRRPHSAPGYKPPAPAACSPLMPPNSISQALAVM
;
A
#
# COMPACT_ATOMS: atom_id res chain seq x y z
N MET A 1 -3.02 19.00 -14.23
CA MET A 1 -2.67 17.88 -13.32
C MET A 1 -1.84 16.79 -13.99
N ALA A 2 -2.31 16.16 -15.08
CA ALA A 2 -1.57 15.05 -15.73
C ALA A 2 -0.18 15.42 -16.30
N LYS A 3 -0.01 16.64 -16.84
CA LYS A 3 1.29 17.12 -17.34
C LYS A 3 2.33 17.25 -16.23
N GLU A 4 1.96 17.85 -15.10
CA GLU A 4 2.83 18.01 -13.93
C GLU A 4 3.20 16.66 -13.31
N LEU A 5 2.25 15.73 -13.21
CA LEU A 5 2.52 14.37 -12.72
C LEU A 5 3.54 13.64 -13.60
N ARG A 6 3.40 13.69 -14.93
CA ARG A 6 4.36 13.08 -15.86
C ARG A 6 5.73 13.73 -15.78
N LYS A 7 5.80 15.06 -15.64
CA LYS A 7 7.05 15.79 -15.45
C LYS A 7 7.76 15.32 -14.18
N TRP A 8 7.02 15.20 -13.07
CA TRP A 8 7.56 14.69 -11.81
C TRP A 8 8.01 13.21 -11.92
N LEU A 9 7.22 12.33 -12.55
CA LEU A 9 7.59 10.93 -12.76
C LEU A 9 8.88 10.80 -13.58
N GLY A 10 9.05 11.64 -14.61
CA GLY A 10 10.29 11.73 -15.38
C GLY A 10 11.49 12.14 -14.54
N ASN A 11 11.31 13.09 -13.61
CA ASN A 11 12.38 13.49 -12.67
C ASN A 11 12.79 12.35 -11.70
N VAL A 12 11.86 11.46 -11.35
CA VAL A 12 12.11 10.28 -10.50
C VAL A 12 12.69 9.10 -11.31
N GLY A 13 12.79 9.22 -12.63
CA GLY A 13 13.28 8.16 -13.52
C GLY A 13 12.24 7.05 -13.77
N THR A 14 10.95 7.35 -13.60
CA THR A 14 9.85 6.38 -13.71
C THR A 14 8.92 6.72 -14.87
N GLY A 15 8.51 5.70 -15.64
CA GLY A 15 7.52 5.84 -16.71
C GLY A 15 6.08 5.75 -16.21
N THR A 16 5.12 6.18 -17.03
CA THR A 16 3.69 5.93 -16.82
C THR A 16 3.24 4.68 -17.56
N LEU A 17 2.56 3.78 -16.86
CA LEU A 17 1.78 2.70 -17.49
C LEU A 17 0.32 3.15 -17.57
N TYR A 18 -0.26 3.11 -18.76
CA TYR A 18 -1.66 3.40 -18.98
C TYR A 18 -2.45 2.10 -19.02
N ILE A 19 -3.67 2.13 -18.48
CA ILE A 19 -4.60 1.03 -18.62
C ILE A 19 -5.20 1.09 -20.03
N GLU A 20 -5.14 0.00 -20.77
CA GLU A 20 -5.74 -0.09 -22.09
C GLU A 20 -7.27 0.03 -22.00
N PRO A 21 -7.92 0.81 -22.88
CA PRO A 21 -9.37 0.89 -22.93
C PRO A 21 -9.99 -0.50 -23.13
N GLY A 22 -10.84 -0.91 -22.20
CA GLY A 22 -11.45 -2.25 -22.22
C GLY A 22 -10.67 -3.33 -21.47
N SER A 23 -9.57 -2.99 -20.80
CA SER A 23 -8.70 -3.93 -20.06
C SER A 23 -8.77 -3.75 -18.53
N PRO A 24 -9.92 -3.96 -17.87
CA PRO A 24 -10.07 -3.71 -16.43
C PRO A 24 -9.18 -4.60 -15.54
N TRP A 25 -8.71 -5.74 -16.06
CA TRP A 25 -7.83 -6.66 -15.33
C TRP A 25 -6.44 -6.05 -15.03
N GLU A 26 -5.99 -5.06 -15.81
CA GLU A 26 -4.68 -4.40 -15.61
C GLU A 26 -4.60 -3.64 -14.28
N ASN A 27 -5.76 -3.28 -13.70
CA ASN A 27 -5.85 -2.61 -12.41
C ASN A 27 -6.31 -3.53 -11.27
N GLY A 28 -6.28 -4.85 -11.47
CA GLY A 28 -6.84 -5.82 -10.52
C GLY A 28 -6.25 -5.72 -9.12
N TYR A 29 -4.95 -5.41 -9.00
CA TYR A 29 -4.30 -5.24 -7.70
C TYR A 29 -4.88 -4.07 -6.89
N CYS A 30 -4.92 -2.87 -7.47
CA CYS A 30 -5.44 -1.69 -6.80
C CYS A 30 -6.94 -1.81 -6.52
N ALA A 31 -7.70 -2.43 -7.43
CA ALA A 31 -9.12 -2.71 -7.24
C ALA A 31 -9.33 -3.64 -6.03
N SER A 32 -8.57 -4.74 -5.94
CA SER A 32 -8.64 -5.67 -4.80
C SER A 32 -8.25 -5.00 -3.49
N PHE A 33 -7.18 -4.21 -3.48
CA PHE A 33 -6.75 -3.45 -2.30
C PHE A 33 -7.84 -2.50 -1.81
N ASN A 34 -8.42 -1.71 -2.71
CA ASN A 34 -9.46 -0.74 -2.37
C ASN A 34 -10.76 -1.41 -1.89
N GLY A 35 -11.11 -2.57 -2.46
CA GLY A 35 -12.23 -3.39 -1.98
C GLY A 35 -12.02 -3.84 -0.53
N LYS A 36 -10.86 -4.44 -0.23
CA LYS A 36 -10.52 -4.89 1.12
C LYS A 36 -10.46 -3.74 2.13
N LEU A 37 -9.90 -2.59 1.74
CA LEU A 37 -9.91 -1.39 2.58
C LEU A 37 -11.34 -0.97 2.95
N ARG A 38 -12.24 -0.99 1.97
CA ARG A 38 -13.64 -0.64 2.21
C ARG A 38 -14.30 -1.63 3.16
N ASP A 39 -14.24 -2.92 2.84
CA ASP A 39 -15.02 -3.94 3.53
C ASP A 39 -14.51 -4.22 4.94
N GLU A 40 -13.19 -4.14 5.15
CA GLU A 40 -12.58 -4.54 6.42
C GLU A 40 -12.23 -3.36 7.33
N CYS A 41 -12.01 -2.16 6.77
CA CYS A 41 -11.64 -0.99 7.56
C CYS A 41 -12.76 0.04 7.60
N LEU A 42 -13.23 0.51 6.44
CA LEU A 42 -14.10 1.68 6.40
C LEU A 42 -15.54 1.36 6.79
N ASN A 43 -16.06 0.22 6.36
CA ASN A 43 -17.42 -0.21 6.70
C ASN A 43 -17.53 -0.70 8.16
N GLY A 44 -16.41 -1.08 8.79
CA GLY A 44 -16.37 -1.58 10.17
C GLY A 44 -16.16 -0.50 11.24
N GLU A 45 -15.88 0.75 10.87
CA GLU A 45 -15.44 1.80 11.79
C GLU A 45 -16.24 3.10 11.65
N THR A 46 -16.78 3.60 12.76
CA THR A 46 -17.39 4.95 12.80
C THR A 46 -16.28 6.01 12.91
N LEU A 47 -16.03 6.74 11.83
CA LEU A 47 -15.00 7.79 11.76
C LEU A 47 -15.58 9.18 12.09
N TYR A 48 -15.54 9.58 13.36
CA TYR A 48 -16.08 10.87 13.82
C TYR A 48 -15.08 12.04 13.78
N SER A 49 -13.80 11.78 13.44
CA SER A 49 -12.79 12.82 13.29
C SER A 49 -11.71 12.43 12.28
N LEU A 50 -11.08 13.44 11.67
CA LEU A 50 -9.94 13.23 10.76
C LEU A 50 -8.78 12.52 11.46
N LYS A 51 -8.50 12.87 12.73
CA LYS A 51 -7.45 12.25 13.53
C LYS A 51 -7.71 10.76 13.74
N LYS A 52 -8.96 10.38 14.07
CA LYS A 52 -9.34 8.96 14.16
C LYS A 52 -9.13 8.26 12.82
N ALA A 53 -9.64 8.82 11.73
CA ALA A 53 -9.49 8.25 10.39
C ALA A 53 -8.02 7.99 10.03
N GLN A 54 -7.14 8.97 10.25
CA GLN A 54 -5.71 8.82 10.01
C GLN A 54 -5.08 7.68 10.82
N ILE A 55 -5.43 7.54 12.09
CA ILE A 55 -4.90 6.48 12.97
C ILE A 55 -5.41 5.11 12.52
N VAL A 56 -6.72 4.98 12.31
CA VAL A 56 -7.37 3.71 11.93
C VAL A 56 -6.84 3.23 10.58
N ILE A 57 -6.84 4.09 9.56
CA ILE A 57 -6.36 3.73 8.22
C ILE A 57 -4.86 3.39 8.24
N LYS A 58 -4.03 4.13 8.99
CA LYS A 58 -2.60 3.84 9.12
C LYS A 58 -2.38 2.48 9.77
N ARG A 59 -3.12 2.15 10.83
CA ARG A 59 -3.05 0.85 11.51
C ARG A 59 -3.45 -0.27 10.57
N TRP A 60 -4.60 -0.16 9.90
CA TRP A 60 -5.06 -1.16 8.94
C TRP A 60 -4.06 -1.37 7.80
N ARG A 61 -3.48 -0.29 7.25
CA ARG A 61 -2.44 -0.38 6.21
C ARG A 61 -1.23 -1.19 6.68
N VAL A 62 -0.74 -0.94 7.89
CA VAL A 62 0.42 -1.68 8.43
C VAL A 62 0.06 -3.15 8.60
N GLU A 63 -1.10 -3.46 9.15
CA GLU A 63 -1.57 -4.85 9.35
C GLU A 63 -1.73 -5.60 8.01
N TYR A 64 -2.37 -4.97 7.03
CA TYR A 64 -2.54 -5.51 5.67
C TYR A 64 -1.21 -5.92 5.02
N HIS A 65 -0.16 -5.12 5.22
CA HIS A 65 1.14 -5.32 4.59
C HIS A 65 2.11 -6.20 5.41
N THR A 66 1.90 -6.36 6.71
CA THR A 66 2.88 -7.04 7.60
C THR A 66 2.39 -8.34 8.19
N ARG A 67 1.08 -8.52 8.32
CA ARG A 67 0.49 -9.69 9.02
C ARG A 67 -0.42 -10.52 8.14
N ARG A 68 -1.12 -9.87 7.20
CA ARG A 68 -2.16 -10.56 6.43
C ARG A 68 -1.54 -11.55 5.44
N PRO A 69 -1.91 -12.84 5.48
CA PRO A 69 -1.51 -13.79 4.46
C PRO A 69 -2.24 -13.50 3.14
N HIS A 70 -1.50 -13.37 2.04
CA HIS A 70 -2.09 -13.25 0.70
C HIS A 70 -1.85 -14.53 -0.07
N SER A 71 -2.85 -14.99 -0.82
CA SER A 71 -2.77 -16.23 -1.61
C SER A 71 -1.70 -16.15 -2.70
N ALA A 72 -1.48 -14.97 -3.30
CA ALA A 72 -0.49 -14.76 -4.36
C ALA A 72 0.97 -15.06 -3.93
N PRO A 73 1.49 -14.53 -2.79
CA PRO A 73 2.82 -14.88 -2.28
C PRO A 73 2.86 -16.18 -1.44
N GLY A 74 1.94 -17.13 -1.66
CA GLY A 74 1.94 -18.41 -0.93
C GLY A 74 1.59 -18.25 0.56
N TYR A 75 0.55 -17.48 0.87
CA TYR A 75 0.07 -17.18 2.23
C TYR A 75 1.06 -16.42 3.12
N LYS A 76 2.02 -15.72 2.50
CA LYS A 76 2.92 -14.80 3.23
C LYS A 76 2.34 -13.37 3.23
N PRO A 77 2.68 -12.55 4.23
CA PRO A 77 2.45 -11.12 4.15
C PRO A 77 3.17 -10.49 2.94
N PRO A 78 2.66 -9.38 2.38
CA PRO A 78 3.30 -8.72 1.24
C PRO A 78 4.69 -8.16 1.58
N ALA A 79 5.02 -7.97 2.86
CA ALA A 79 6.36 -7.57 3.29
C ALA A 79 7.29 -8.80 3.38
N PRO A 80 8.45 -8.74 2.73
CA PRO A 80 9.57 -7.94 3.24
C PRO A 80 9.95 -6.74 2.35
N ALA A 81 10.13 -5.58 2.98
CA ALA A 81 10.75 -4.33 2.47
C ALA A 81 10.31 -3.80 1.08
N ALA A 82 9.26 -2.98 1.05
CA ALA A 82 9.30 -1.79 0.18
C ALA A 82 10.25 -0.79 0.86
N CYS A 83 11.56 -0.88 0.60
CA CYS A 83 12.44 0.24 0.90
C CYS A 83 11.99 1.40 0.02
N SER A 84 11.53 2.49 0.65
CA SER A 84 11.39 3.76 -0.06
C SER A 84 12.73 4.07 -0.71
N PRO A 85 12.80 4.48 -1.99
CA PRO A 85 14.06 4.86 -2.64
C PRO A 85 14.78 6.02 -1.92
N LEU A 86 14.09 6.69 -0.98
CA LEU A 86 14.64 7.73 -0.11
C LEU A 86 15.14 7.22 1.26
N MET A 87 15.04 5.92 1.57
CA MET A 87 15.49 5.36 2.85
C MET A 87 16.64 4.38 2.63
N PRO A 88 17.81 4.59 3.27
CA PRO A 88 18.92 3.64 3.20
C PRO A 88 18.53 2.32 3.89
N PRO A 89 19.12 1.19 3.46
CA PRO A 89 18.65 -0.17 3.78
C PRO A 89 18.73 -0.61 5.26
N ASN A 90 19.05 0.27 6.21
CA ASN A 90 19.45 -0.12 7.57
C ASN A 90 18.73 0.60 8.73
N SER A 91 17.45 0.95 8.60
CA SER A 91 16.74 1.62 9.72
C SER A 91 15.62 0.83 10.39
N ILE A 92 15.27 -0.39 9.96
CA ILE A 92 14.24 -1.19 10.65
C ILE A 92 14.59 -2.69 10.64
N SER A 93 15.45 -3.12 11.55
CA SER A 93 15.42 -4.44 12.23
C SER A 93 16.63 -4.66 13.14
N GLN A 94 16.65 -3.98 14.28
CA GLN A 94 17.27 -4.51 15.49
C GLN A 94 16.38 -4.14 16.67
N ALA A 95 15.34 -4.94 16.91
CA ALA A 95 14.72 -5.05 18.22
C ALA A 95 13.92 -6.36 18.27
N LEU A 96 14.31 -7.21 19.22
CA LEU A 96 13.61 -8.38 19.75
C LEU A 96 13.85 -9.73 19.04
N ALA A 97 15.09 -10.20 19.16
CA ALA A 97 15.38 -11.61 19.40
C ALA A 97 16.32 -11.70 20.62
N VAL A 98 15.76 -11.63 21.82
CA VAL A 98 16.37 -12.16 23.06
C VAL A 98 15.22 -12.67 23.95
N MET A 99 15.36 -13.94 24.35
CA MET A 99 14.44 -14.85 25.07
C MET A 99 13.50 -15.65 24.17
#